data_AF-A0A6J4UN67-F1
#
_entry.id   AF-A0A6J4UN67-F1
#
_cell.length_a   1.000
_cell.length_b   1.000
_cell.length_c   1.000
_cell.angle_alpha   90.00
_cell.angle_beta   90.00
_cell.angle_gamma   90.00
#
_symmetry.space_group_name_H-M   'P 1'
#
loop_
_entity.id
_entity.type
_entity.pdbx_description
1 polymer ?
#
loop_
_entity_poly.entity_id
_entity_poly.type
_entity_poly.pdbx_seq_one_letter_code
_entity_poly.pdbx_strand_id
1 'polypeptide(L)' 'MSQHAVKRLYLMQVGSVPEYHIPIVCYLVQTGDGKNILIDSGLPEIIPEGESE' A
#
# COMPACT_ATOMS: atom_id res chain seq x y z
N MET A 1 -25.29 -9.60 3.61
CA MET A 1 -23.83 -9.40 3.51
C MET A 1 -23.37 -8.62 4.74
N SER A 2 -22.24 -8.96 5.35
CA SER A 2 -21.69 -8.18 6.47
C SER A 2 -21.35 -6.77 5.97
N GLN A 3 -21.82 -5.74 6.68
CA GLN A 3 -21.56 -4.34 6.33
C GLN A 3 -20.05 -4.04 6.31
N HIS A 4 -19.27 -4.70 7.16
CA HIS A 4 -17.81 -4.52 7.22
C HIS A 4 -17.01 -5.49 6.35
N ALA A 5 -17.67 -6.34 5.55
CA ALA A 5 -16.95 -7.23 4.66
C ALA A 5 -16.17 -6.44 3.60
N VAL A 6 -15.00 -6.96 3.22
CA VAL A 6 -14.23 -6.47 2.08
C VAL A 6 -15.06 -6.61 0.82
N LYS A 7 -15.25 -5.51 0.09
CA LYS A 7 -15.95 -5.47 -1.19
C LYS A 7 -14.97 -5.43 -2.37
N ARG A 8 -13.89 -4.64 -2.23
CA ARG A 8 -12.82 -4.52 -3.21
C ARG A 8 -11.47 -4.42 -2.52
N LEU A 9 -10.48 -5.07 -3.11
CA LEU A 9 -9.08 -4.98 -2.74
C LEU A 9 -8.31 -4.50 -3.97
N TYR A 10 -7.60 -3.39 -3.83
CA TYR A 10 -6.72 -2.86 -4.88
C TYR A 10 -5.28 -3.12 -4.48
N LEU A 11 -4.49 -3.67 -5.40
CA LEU A 11 -3.03 -3.68 -5.33
C LEU A 11 -2.53 -2.47 -6.13
N MET A 12 -1.78 -1.58 -5.51
CA MET A 12 -1.29 -0.34 -6.13
C MET A 12 0.23 -0.32 -6.05
N GLN A 13 0.90 -0.23 -7.20
CA GLN A 13 2.33 0.07 -7.23
C GLN A 13 2.51 1.58 -7.03
N VAL A 14 3.21 1.94 -5.96
CA VAL A 14 3.45 3.34 -5.55
C VAL A 14 4.91 3.75 -5.69
N GLY A 15 5.78 2.82 -6.05
CA GLY A 15 7.18 3.08 -6.34
C GLY A 15 7.89 1.83 -6.85
N SER A 16 9.21 1.92 -6.93
CA SER A 16 10.09 0.80 -7.25
C SER A 16 11.42 1.00 -6.55
N VAL A 17 12.07 -0.10 -6.19
CA VAL A 17 13.49 -0.14 -5.82
C VAL A 17 14.27 -0.48 -7.10
N PRO A 18 14.88 0.50 -7.80
CA PRO A 18 15.43 0.31 -9.15
C PRO A 18 16.54 -0.74 -9.20
N GLU A 19 17.39 -0.80 -8.18
CA GLU A 19 18.57 -1.68 -8.12
C GLU A 19 18.16 -3.16 -8.17
N TYR A 20 17.05 -3.49 -7.49
CA TYR A 20 16.55 -4.86 -7.37
C TYR A 20 15.34 -5.13 -8.26
N HIS A 21 14.85 -4.13 -9.00
CA HIS A 21 13.63 -4.21 -9.82
C HIS A 21 12.40 -4.67 -9.03
N ILE A 22 12.32 -4.32 -7.74
CA ILE A 22 11.23 -4.71 -6.85
C ILE A 22 10.18 -3.58 -6.82
N PRO A 23 8.90 -3.86 -7.11
CA PRO A 23 7.84 -2.86 -6.98
C PRO A 23 7.56 -2.59 -5.50
N ILE A 24 7.43 -1.31 -5.14
CA ILE A 24 6.89 -0.89 -3.84
C ILE A 24 5.38 -0.81 -4.01
N VAL A 25 4.64 -1.54 -3.19
CA VAL A 25 3.19 -1.67 -3.32
C VAL A 25 2.49 -1.28 -2.02
N CYS A 26 1.23 -0.86 -2.14
CA CYS A 26 0.30 -0.77 -1.02
C CYS A 26 -1.07 -1.34 -1.43
N TYR A 27 -1.93 -1.55 -0.43
CA TYR A 27 -3.29 -2.03 -0.66
C TYR A 27 -4.32 -1.01 -0.21
N LEU A 28 -5.37 -0.84 -1.02
CA LEU A 28 -6.58 -0.14 -0.62
C LEU A 28 -7.72 -1.16 -0.48
N VAL A 29 -8.26 -1.27 0.71
CA VAL A 29 -9.46 -2.06 1.00
C VAL A 29 -10.66 -1.12 0.98
N GLN A 30 -11.66 -1.45 0.18
CA GLN A 30 -12.97 -0.82 0.27
C GLN A 30 -13.98 -1.81 0.85
N THR A 31 -14.62 -1.43 1.96
CA THR A 31 -15.60 -2.25 2.66
C THR A 31 -17.02 -2.03 2.12
N GLY A 32 -17.94 -2.93 2.46
CA GLY A 32 -19.35 -2.86 2.08
C GLY A 32 -20.08 -1.61 2.60
N ASP A 33 -19.65 -1.06 3.73
CA ASP A 33 -20.13 0.18 4.35
C ASP A 33 -19.44 1.45 3.82
N GLY A 34 -18.63 1.33 2.77
CA GLY A 34 -18.04 2.46 2.06
C GLY A 34 -16.79 3.05 2.71
N LYS A 35 -16.27 2.44 3.78
CA LYS A 35 -14.97 2.84 4.35
C LYS A 35 -13.83 2.37 3.46
N ASN A 36 -12.75 3.15 3.50
CA ASN A 36 -11.51 2.84 2.84
C ASN A 36 -10.42 2.63 3.91
N ILE A 37 -9.69 1.52 3.81
CA ILE A 37 -8.57 1.20 4.69
C ILE A 37 -7.34 1.09 3.80
N LEU A 38 -6.34 1.90 4.10
CA LEU A 38 -5.03 1.85 3.45
C LEU A 38 -4.11 0.93 4.28
N ILE A 39 -3.51 -0.05 3.63
CA ILE A 39 -2.49 -0.94 4.23
C ILE A 39 -1.17 -0.59 3.56
N ASP A 40 -0.21 -0.19 4.38
CA ASP A 40 1.05 0.48 4.01
C ASP A 40 0.84 1.78 3.22
N SER A 41 1.90 2.54 2.98
CA SER A 41 1.80 3.80 2.20
C SER A 41 2.97 4.04 1.24
N GLY A 42 3.83 3.04 1.08
CA GLY A 42 5.08 3.16 0.34
C GLY A 42 6.22 3.68 1.23
N LEU A 43 7.21 4.30 0.57
CA LEU A 43 8.37 4.89 1.22
C LEU A 43 8.23 6.42 1.27
N PRO A 44 8.90 7.10 2.22
CA PRO A 44 8.99 8.55 2.22
C PRO A 44 9.68 9.06 0.94
N GLU A 45 9.40 10.31 0.56
CA GLU A 45 10.05 10.97 -0.58
C GLU A 45 11.57 11.09 -0.37
N ILE A 46 12.00 11.24 0.88
CA ILE A 46 13.40 11.27 1.29
C ILE A 46 13.62 10.11 2.25
N ILE A 47 14.48 9.17 1.86
CA ILE A 47 14.94 8.10 2.75
C ILE A 47 16.09 8.68 3.59
N PRO A 48 16.01 8.66 4.93
CA PRO A 48 17.10 9.14 5.79
C PRO A 48 18.38 8.35 5.54
N GLU A 49 19.53 9.04 5.52
CA GLU A 49 20.82 8.37 5.47
C GLU A 49 21.01 7.48 6.71
N GLY A 50 21.25 6.18 6.51
CA GLY A 50 21.52 5.21 7.58
C GLY A 50 20.44 4.14 7.79
N GLU A 51 19.33 4.18 7.07
CA GLU A 51 18.30 3.10 7.11
C GLU A 51 18.56 1.98 6.07
N SER A 52 19.83 1.82 5.65
CA SER A 52 20.24 0.83 4.63
C SER A 52 20.85 -0.46 5.21
N GLU A 53 20.69 -0.72 6.51
CA GLU A 53 21.14 -1.95 7.17
C GLU A 53 20.00 -2.95 7.41
#